data_AF-F4RSV4-F1
#
_entry.id   AF-F4RSV4-F1
#
_cell.length_a   1.000
_cell.length_b   1.000
_cell.length_c   1.000
_cell.angle_alpha   90.00
_cell.angle_beta   90.00
_cell.angle_gamma   90.00
#
_symmetry.space_group_name_H-M   'P 1'
#
loop_
_entity.id
_entity.type
_entity.pdbx_description
1 polymer ?
#
loop_
_entity_poly.entity_id
_entity_poly.type
_entity_poly.pdbx_seq_one_letter_code
_entity_poly.pdbx_strand_id
1 'polypeptide(L)'
;AILNVWRPIHAVQDNHLGFCKWDSLVKEDAVEANIKPDGSWNSLQAWKYRKDQKWFYLSEQKPHEAFVFMQHDSRAPDGHGINVPHASFNLEKDADKPPTRMSFEAR
;
A
#
# COMPACT_ATOMS: atom_id res chain seq x y z
N ALA A 1 5.70 3.21 -15.96
CA ALA A 1 4.90 2.65 -14.85
C ALA A 1 5.72 1.69 -14.00
N ILE A 2 5.41 1.67 -12.71
CA ILE A 2 5.94 0.78 -11.68
C ILE A 2 4.76 -0.06 -11.20
N LEU A 3 4.84 -1.38 -11.40
CA LEU A 3 3.88 -2.34 -10.88
C LEU A 3 4.56 -3.14 -9.77
N ASN A 4 3.86 -3.29 -8.65
CA ASN A 4 4.32 -4.15 -7.57
C ASN A 4 3.39 -5.35 -7.48
N VAL A 5 3.98 -6.49 -7.15
CA VAL A 5 3.30 -7.74 -6.87
C VAL A 5 3.53 -8.06 -5.40
N TRP A 6 2.45 -8.19 -4.66
CA TRP A 6 2.49 -8.58 -3.25
C TRP A 6 1.77 -9.91 -3.07
N ARG A 7 2.38 -10.85 -2.32
CA ARG A 7 1.70 -12.06 -1.89
C ARG A 7 2.18 -12.52 -0.51
N PRO A 8 1.32 -13.23 0.25
CA PRO A 8 1.71 -13.78 1.51
C PRO A 8 2.40 -15.15 1.35
N ILE A 9 3.22 -15.53 2.33
CA ILE A 9 3.90 -16.84 2.38
C ILE A 9 2.97 -17.91 2.98
N HIS A 10 2.14 -17.50 3.96
CA HIS A 10 1.08 -18.31 4.58
C HIS A 10 -0.27 -17.62 4.43
N ALA A 11 -1.36 -18.31 4.78
CA ALA A 11 -2.67 -17.65 4.83
C ALA A 11 -2.62 -16.48 5.83
N VAL A 12 -3.11 -15.31 5.43
CA VAL A 12 -3.11 -14.10 6.28
C VAL A 12 -4.21 -14.24 7.33
N GLN A 13 -3.89 -14.13 8.62
CA GLN A 13 -4.88 -14.23 9.71
C GLN A 13 -5.04 -12.94 10.50
N ASP A 14 -3.96 -12.17 10.59
CA ASP A 14 -3.87 -10.86 11.24
C ASP A 14 -3.06 -9.89 10.37
N ASN A 15 -2.95 -8.64 10.84
CA ASN A 15 -2.08 -7.63 10.26
C ASN A 15 -2.22 -7.58 8.73
N HIS A 16 -3.42 -7.46 8.17
CA HIS A 16 -3.65 -7.62 6.73
C HIS A 16 -2.98 -6.50 5.93
N LEU A 17 -2.77 -6.70 4.63
CA LEU A 17 -2.36 -5.59 3.76
C LEU A 17 -3.61 -4.89 3.23
N GLY A 18 -3.79 -3.64 3.65
CA GLY A 18 -4.85 -2.77 3.18
C GLY A 18 -4.37 -1.93 2.00
N PHE A 19 -5.24 -1.73 1.02
CA PHE A 19 -5.04 -0.88 -0.15
C PHE A 19 -6.06 0.25 -0.16
N CYS A 20 -5.60 1.49 -0.27
CA CYS A 20 -6.46 2.63 -0.46
C CYS A 20 -6.83 2.74 -1.95
N LYS A 21 -8.12 2.93 -2.24
CA LYS A 21 -8.60 3.18 -3.60
C LYS A 21 -8.00 4.48 -4.10
N TRP A 22 -7.31 4.42 -5.23
CA TRP A 22 -6.54 5.53 -5.78
C TRP A 22 -7.37 6.79 -6.06
N ASP A 23 -8.64 6.63 -6.44
CA ASP A 23 -9.56 7.74 -6.74
C ASP A 23 -10.32 8.26 -5.49
N SER A 24 -9.97 7.77 -4.30
CA SER A 24 -10.45 8.29 -3.01
C SER A 24 -9.41 9.17 -2.30
N LEU A 25 -8.25 9.36 -2.91
CA LEU A 25 -7.19 10.22 -2.40
C LEU A 25 -7.41 11.66 -2.83
N VAL A 26 -6.93 12.58 -2.00
CA VAL A 26 -6.82 13.98 -2.36
C VAL A 26 -5.41 14.48 -2.09
N LYS A 27 -5.01 15.56 -2.77
CA LYS A 27 -3.63 16.05 -2.73
C LYS A 27 -3.17 16.46 -1.33
N GLU A 28 -4.09 16.92 -0.49
CA GLU A 28 -3.79 17.38 0.86
C GLU A 28 -3.39 16.24 1.81
N ASP A 29 -3.68 14.99 1.44
CA ASP A 29 -3.25 13.82 2.20
C ASP A 29 -1.80 13.44 1.89
N ALA A 30 -1.21 13.92 0.78
CA ALA A 30 0.18 13.63 0.46
C ALA A 30 1.12 14.27 1.49
N VAL A 31 2.08 13.49 1.99
CA VAL A 31 3.11 13.99 2.90
C VAL A 31 4.21 14.63 2.07
N GLU A 32 4.27 15.96 2.08
CA GLU A 32 5.41 16.69 1.55
C GLU A 32 6.61 16.47 2.45
N ALA A 33 7.60 15.75 1.93
CA ALA A 33 8.91 15.65 2.56
C ALA A 33 9.91 16.47 1.77
N ASN A 34 10.77 17.20 2.48
CA ASN A 34 11.90 17.93 1.89
C ASN A 34 13.04 16.97 1.51
N ILE A 35 12.71 15.88 0.83
CA ILE A 35 13.66 14.92 0.29
C ILE A 35 13.86 15.30 -1.17
N LYS A 36 15.12 15.48 -1.57
CA LYS A 36 15.49 15.53 -2.99
C LYS A 36 15.85 14.11 -3.39
N PRO A 37 15.00 13.38 -4.13
CA PRO A 37 15.33 12.04 -4.54
C PRO A 37 16.50 12.09 -5.52
N ASP A 38 17.55 11.32 -5.24
CA ASP A 38 18.67 11.09 -6.15
C ASP A 38 18.64 9.68 -6.78
N GLY A 39 17.66 8.87 -6.36
CA GLY A 39 17.43 7.53 -6.87
C GLY A 39 16.05 7.00 -6.45
N SER A 40 15.78 5.73 -6.76
CA SER A 40 14.52 5.09 -6.37
C SER A 40 14.48 4.73 -4.88
N TRP A 41 15.64 4.48 -4.27
CA TRP A 41 15.81 4.06 -2.87
C TRP A 41 15.48 5.16 -1.85
N ASN A 42 15.44 6.43 -2.25
CA ASN A 42 15.13 7.57 -1.37
C ASN A 42 13.91 8.38 -1.84
N SER A 43 13.07 7.78 -2.69
CA SER A 43 11.76 8.35 -2.99
C SER A 43 10.79 8.05 -1.84
N LEU A 44 10.02 9.07 -1.41
CA LEU A 44 8.97 8.93 -0.41
C LEU A 44 7.63 9.29 -1.03
N GLN A 45 6.65 8.40 -0.85
CA GLN A 45 5.26 8.61 -1.27
C GLN A 45 4.32 8.25 -0.12
N ALA A 46 4.49 8.96 1.00
CA ALA A 46 3.66 8.75 2.19
C ALA A 46 2.36 9.55 2.11
N TRP A 47 1.30 8.98 2.67
CA TRP A 47 -0.04 9.58 2.70
C TRP A 47 -0.56 9.58 4.14
N LYS A 48 -1.20 10.68 4.54
CA LYS A 48 -1.93 10.79 5.80
C LYS A 48 -3.25 10.05 5.69
N TYR A 49 -3.68 9.42 6.77
CA TYR A 49 -5.01 8.85 6.84
C TYR A 49 -6.07 9.94 6.81
N ARG A 50 -7.16 9.70 6.08
CA ARG A 50 -8.38 10.49 6.09
C ARG A 50 -9.59 9.56 6.10
N LYS A 51 -10.64 9.96 6.83
CA LYS A 51 -11.89 9.18 6.95
C LYS A 51 -12.60 8.87 5.61
N ASP A 52 -12.48 9.77 4.63
CA ASP A 52 -13.11 9.62 3.31
C ASP A 52 -12.36 8.67 2.36
N GLN A 53 -11.15 8.24 2.73
CA GLN A 53 -10.40 7.25 1.98
C GLN A 53 -11.11 5.90 2.03
N LYS A 54 -11.14 5.20 0.90
CA LYS A 54 -11.76 3.89 0.79
C LYS A 54 -10.70 2.81 0.81
N TRP A 55 -10.63 2.08 1.92
CA TRP A 55 -9.64 1.03 2.14
C TRP A 55 -10.25 -0.36 1.91
N PHE A 56 -9.48 -1.23 1.27
CA PHE A 56 -9.87 -2.59 0.92
C PHE A 56 -8.77 -3.57 1.32
N TYR A 57 -9.15 -4.78 1.69
CA TYR A 57 -8.22 -5.88 1.92
C TYR A 57 -8.90 -7.20 1.55
N LEU A 58 -8.11 -8.24 1.34
CA LEU A 58 -8.62 -9.59 1.16
C LEU A 58 -8.51 -10.36 2.47
N SER A 59 -9.66 -10.72 3.04
CA SER A 59 -9.72 -11.53 4.26
C SER A 59 -9.17 -12.91 3.98
N GLU A 60 -8.32 -13.41 4.88
CA GLU A 60 -7.76 -14.76 4.78
C GLU A 60 -7.01 -15.09 3.49
N GLN A 61 -6.39 -14.08 2.87
CA GLN A 61 -5.67 -14.21 1.61
C GLN A 61 -4.69 -15.39 1.64
N LYS A 62 -4.75 -16.23 0.60
CA LYS A 62 -3.99 -17.47 0.48
C LYS A 62 -2.65 -17.23 -0.25
N PRO A 63 -1.64 -18.11 -0.06
CA PRO A 63 -0.32 -17.94 -0.69
C PRO A 63 -0.28 -17.99 -2.22
N HIS A 64 -1.36 -18.48 -2.85
CA HIS A 64 -1.53 -18.54 -4.31
C HIS A 64 -2.31 -17.32 -4.86
N GLU A 65 -2.77 -16.42 -4.00
CA GLU A 65 -3.44 -15.18 -4.37
C GLU A 65 -2.45 -14.02 -4.26
N ALA A 66 -2.32 -13.24 -5.33
CA ALA A 66 -1.42 -12.09 -5.37
C ALA A 66 -2.20 -10.81 -5.66
N PHE A 67 -1.81 -9.72 -5.01
CA PHE A 67 -2.17 -8.39 -5.45
C PHE A 67 -1.17 -7.91 -6.48
N VAL A 68 -1.69 -7.28 -7.54
CA VAL A 68 -0.89 -6.55 -8.51
C VAL A 68 -1.44 -5.13 -8.54
N PHE A 69 -0.60 -4.14 -8.28
CA PHE A 69 -1.02 -2.75 -8.16
C PHE A 69 0.04 -1.81 -8.74
N MET A 70 -0.41 -0.66 -9.25
CA MET A 70 0.47 0.36 -9.80
C MET A 70 0.87 1.35 -8.72
N GLN A 71 2.17 1.52 -8.52
CA GLN A 71 2.72 2.45 -7.53
C GLN A 71 3.06 3.82 -8.14
N HIS A 72 3.40 3.87 -9.43
CA HIS A 72 3.75 5.11 -10.11
C HIS A 72 3.56 4.95 -11.62
N ASP A 73 3.05 5.97 -12.30
CA ASP A 73 3.17 6.07 -13.76
C ASP A 73 3.72 7.43 -14.24
N SER A 74 4.98 7.45 -14.67
CA SER A 74 5.63 8.64 -15.24
C SER A 74 5.06 9.10 -16.58
N ARG A 75 4.18 8.30 -17.21
CA ARG A 75 3.49 8.66 -18.46
C ARG A 75 2.24 9.51 -18.22
N ALA A 76 1.79 9.64 -16.97
CA ALA A 76 0.62 10.43 -16.65
C ALA A 76 0.88 11.93 -16.85
N PRO A 77 -0.14 12.74 -17.16
CA PRO A 77 0.02 14.18 -17.40
C PRO A 77 0.64 14.96 -16.23
N ASP A 78 0.47 14.47 -15.01
CA ASP A 78 1.04 15.04 -13.79
C ASP A 78 2.43 14.45 -13.43
N GLY A 79 2.97 13.54 -14.25
CA GLY A 79 4.25 12.86 -14.04
C GLY A 79 4.25 11.76 -12.96
N HIS A 80 3.11 11.53 -12.30
CA HIS A 80 2.99 10.62 -11.16
C HIS A 80 1.91 9.53 -11.34
N GLY A 81 0.83 9.84 -12.03
CA GLY A 81 -0.22 8.88 -12.36
C GLY A 81 -0.91 8.30 -11.13
N ILE A 82 -1.22 7.00 -11.19
CA ILE A 82 -1.93 6.30 -10.11
C ILE A 82 -0.94 5.92 -9.01
N ASN A 83 -1.24 6.34 -7.79
CA ASN A 83 -0.63 5.83 -6.57
C ASN A 83 -1.68 4.99 -5.83
N VAL A 84 -1.28 3.79 -5.39
CA VAL A 84 -2.10 2.95 -4.52
C VAL A 84 -1.40 2.84 -3.16
N PRO A 85 -1.69 3.76 -2.22
CA PRO A 85 -1.19 3.67 -0.86
C PRO A 85 -1.64 2.36 -0.26
N HIS A 86 -0.70 1.68 0.39
CA HIS A 86 -0.97 0.44 1.08
C HIS A 86 -0.23 0.43 2.41
N ALA A 87 -0.85 -0.17 3.40
CA ALA A 87 -0.30 -0.25 4.74
C ALA A 87 -0.82 -1.50 5.42
N SER A 88 -0.03 -2.02 6.34
CA SER A 88 -0.51 -3.05 7.24
C SER A 88 -1.43 -2.44 8.30
N PHE A 89 -2.52 -3.12 8.64
CA PHE A 89 -3.42 -2.69 9.70
C PHE A 89 -3.84 -3.87 10.56
N ASN A 90 -4.11 -3.58 11.84
CA ASN A 90 -4.59 -4.57 12.81
C ASN A 90 -6.11 -4.45 12.96
N LEU A 91 -6.78 -5.59 13.05
CA LEU A 91 -8.17 -5.64 13.49
C LEU A 91 -8.21 -5.54 15.02
N GLU A 92 -9.26 -4.93 15.57
CA GLU A 92 -9.41 -4.77 17.02
C GLU A 92 -9.29 -6.11 17.78
N LYS A 93 -9.82 -7.20 17.22
CA LYS A 93 -9.73 -8.56 17.78
C LYS A 93 -8.29 -9.11 17.90
N ASP A 94 -7.33 -8.47 17.24
CA ASP A 94 -5.92 -8.90 17.18
C ASP A 94 -4.98 -7.86 17.80
N ALA A 95 -5.50 -6.80 18.42
CA ALA A 95 -4.71 -5.67 18.95
C ALA A 95 -3.64 -6.10 19.97
N ASP A 96 -3.94 -7.10 20.79
CA ASP A 96 -3.04 -7.59 21.85
C ASP A 96 -2.19 -8.80 21.43
N LYS A 97 -2.26 -9.21 20.16
CA LYS A 97 -1.53 -10.37 19.64
C LYS A 97 -0.30 -9.92 18.85
N PRO A 98 0.84 -10.63 18.96
CA PRO A 98 1.95 -10.39 18.06
C PRO A 98 1.52 -10.70 16.61
N PRO A 99 1.88 -9.85 15.62
CA PRO A 99 1.50 -10.09 14.23
C PRO A 99 2.21 -11.34 13.70
N THR A 100 1.49 -12.15 12.92
CA THR A 100 2.00 -13.43 12.37
C THR A 100 2.22 -13.39 10.86
N ARG A 101 1.69 -12.37 10.16
CA ARG A 101 1.78 -12.27 8.70
C ARG A 101 3.23 -12.27 8.21
N MET A 102 3.54 -13.21 7.32
CA MET A 102 4.76 -13.21 6.50
C MET A 102 4.41 -13.05 5.02
N SER A 103 5.08 -12.13 4.34
CA SER A 103 4.79 -11.74 2.96
C SER A 103 6.00 -11.11 2.30
N PHE A 104 5.94 -10.94 0.98
CA PHE A 104 6.92 -10.13 0.25
C PHE A 104 6.22 -9.28 -0.81
N GLU A 105 6.89 -8.18 -1.14
CA GLU A 105 6.56 -7.32 -2.27
C GLU A 105 7.74 -7.35 -3.24
N ALA A 106 7.45 -7.52 -4.51
CA ALA A 106 8.43 -7.48 -5.58
C ALA A 106 7.96 -6.52 -6.67
N ARG A 107 8.94 -5.95 -7.38
CA ARG A 107 8.74 -5.02 -8.49
C ARG A 107 9.33 -5.61 -9.76
#